data_AF-W1WX10-F1
#
_entry.id   AF-W1WX10-F1
#
_cell.length_a   1.000
_cell.length_b   1.000
_cell.length_c   1.000
_cell.angle_alpha   90.00
_cell.angle_beta   90.00
_cell.angle_gamma   90.00
#
_symmetry.space_group_name_H-M   'P 1'
#
loop_
_entity.id
_entity.type
_entity.pdbx_description
1 polymer ?
#
loop_
_entity_poly.entity_id
_entity_poly.type
_entity_poly.pdbx_seq_one_letter_code
_entity_poly.pdbx_strand_id
1 'polypeptide(L)' 'MLFGNEVINTERLTVPHYDMKNRGFMLWPLFEIAPGLVFPDGETLRQILHTRAFDKLNKW' A
#
# COMPACT_ATOMS: atom_id res chain seq x y z
N MET A 1 3.00 3.90 -6.19
CA MET A 1 2.80 3.16 -4.93
C MET A 1 4.03 2.32 -4.63
N LEU A 2 4.34 1.32 -5.45
CA LEU A 2 5.49 0.44 -5.32
C LEU A 2 6.23 0.33 -6.65
N PHE A 3 7.49 -0.10 -6.61
CA PHE A 3 8.28 -0.47 -7.78
C PHE A 3 8.95 -1.81 -7.47
N GLY A 4 8.25 -2.92 -7.74
CA GLY A 4 8.66 -4.24 -7.24
C GLY A 4 8.88 -4.22 -5.73
N ASN A 5 10.04 -4.71 -5.29
CA ASN A 5 10.49 -4.72 -3.90
C ASN A 5 11.53 -3.62 -3.60
N GLU A 6 11.73 -2.67 -4.51
CA GLU A 6 12.74 -1.62 -4.37
C GLU A 6 12.36 -0.59 -3.30
N VAL A 7 13.39 -0.10 -2.60
CA VAL A 7 13.30 1.07 -1.73
C VAL A 7 14.10 2.19 -2.38
N ILE A 8 13.40 3.22 -2.86
CA ILE A 8 14.01 4.35 -3.58
C ILE A 8 13.84 5.60 -2.73
N ASN A 9 14.94 6.23 -2.36
CA ASN A 9 14.96 7.49 -1.62
C ASN A 9 15.88 8.48 -2.33
N THR A 10 15.30 9.26 -3.24
CA THR A 10 15.99 10.33 -3.96
C THR A 10 15.27 11.64 -3.74
N GLU A 11 15.88 12.76 -4.12
CA GLU A 11 15.25 14.08 -4.05
C GLU A 11 13.91 14.15 -4.81
N ARG A 12 13.78 13.37 -5.89
CA ARG A 12 12.62 13.43 -6.79
C ARG A 12 11.62 12.28 -6.60
N LEU A 13 11.98 11.24 -5.88
CA LEU A 13 11.20 10.01 -5.81
C LEU A 13 11.41 9.27 -4.49
N THR A 14 10.29 8.95 -3.84
CA THR A 14 10.21 8.08 -2.66
C THR A 14 9.32 6.88 -2.95
N VAL A 15 9.88 5.67 -2.85
CA VAL A 15 9.18 4.38 -3.02
C VAL A 15 9.56 3.44 -1.87
N PRO A 16 8.62 2.73 -1.22
CA PRO A 16 7.16 2.86 -1.33
C PRO A 16 6.66 4.29 -1.11
N HIS A 17 5.51 4.64 -1.70
CA HIS A 17 4.94 5.98 -1.51
C HIS A 17 4.75 6.23 0.00
N TYR A 18 5.42 7.26 0.53
CA TYR A 18 5.62 7.48 1.96
C TYR A 18 4.34 7.42 2.82
N ASP A 19 3.21 7.90 2.29
CA ASP A 19 1.94 7.97 3.04
C ASP A 19 0.89 6.95 2.59
N MET A 20 1.25 5.96 1.75
CA MET A 20 0.24 5.05 1.20
C MET A 20 -0.40 4.14 2.26
N LYS A 21 0.36 3.76 3.30
CA LYS A 21 -0.13 2.90 4.40
C LYS A 21 -1.20 3.57 5.27
N ASN A 22 -1.37 4.88 5.14
CA ASN A 22 -2.38 5.67 5.86
C ASN A 22 -3.59 6.02 4.98
N ARG A 23 -3.63 5.56 3.72
CA ARG A 23 -4.63 5.97 2.72
C ARG A 23 -5.41 4.78 2.19
N GLY A 24 -6.59 4.52 2.77
CA GLY A 24 -7.49 3.44 2.35
C GLY A 24 -7.82 3.48 0.85
N PHE A 25 -7.96 4.66 0.26
CA PHE A 25 -8.23 4.82 -1.18
C PHE A 25 -7.10 4.33 -2.10
N MET A 26 -5.87 4.23 -1.58
CA MET A 26 -4.73 3.62 -2.30
C MET A 26 -4.68 2.11 -2.05
N LEU A 27 -4.95 1.69 -0.81
CA LEU A 27 -4.77 0.30 -0.37
C LEU A 27 -5.89 -0.64 -0.84
N TRP A 28 -7.15 -0.20 -0.85
CA TRP A 28 -8.26 -1.07 -1.28
C TRP A 28 -8.17 -1.46 -2.76
N PRO A 29 -7.96 -0.54 -3.72
CA PRO A 29 -7.79 -0.91 -5.12
C PRO A 29 -6.53 -1.78 -5.33
N LEU A 30 -5.46 -1.51 -4.57
CA LEU A 30 -4.25 -2.34 -4.62
C LEU A 30 -4.51 -3.77 -4.12
N PHE A 31 -5.35 -3.93 -3.10
CA PHE A 31 -5.69 -5.24 -2.55
C PHE A 31 -6.58 -6.05 -3.51
N GLU A 32 -7.44 -5.39 -4.28
CA GLU A 32 -8.25 -6.06 -5.31
C GLU A 32 -7.39 -6.74 -6.38
N ILE A 33 -6.27 -6.12 -6.76
CA ILE A 33 -5.38 -6.65 -7.83
C ILE A 33 -4.18 -7.45 -7.29
N ALA A 34 -3.77 -7.25 -6.05
CA ALA A 34 -2.60 -7.87 -5.44
C ALA A 34 -2.82 -8.24 -3.96
N PRO A 35 -3.73 -9.19 -3.65
CA PRO A 35 -4.11 -9.51 -2.26
C PRO A 35 -3.01 -10.17 -1.43
N GLY A 36 -2.01 -10.77 -2.08
CA GLY A 36 -0.84 -11.39 -1.46
C GLY A 36 0.38 -10.47 -1.34
N LEU A 37 0.22 -9.16 -1.62
CA LEU A 37 1.33 -8.21 -1.62
C LEU A 37 1.98 -8.09 -0.24
N VAL A 38 3.30 -8.17 -0.23
CA VAL A 38 4.18 -7.93 0.92
C VAL A 38 5.03 -6.70 0.62
N PHE A 39 5.05 -5.74 1.53
CA PHE A 39 5.87 -4.54 1.40
C PHE A 39 7.36 -4.86 1.66
N PRO A 40 8.30 -4.00 1.22
CA PRO A 40 9.74 -4.20 1.47
C PRO A 40 10.12 -4.32 2.95
N ASP A 41 9.29 -3.79 3.86
CA ASP A 41 9.46 -3.90 5.31
C ASP A 41 8.84 -5.18 5.93
N GLY A 42 8.31 -6.08 5.11
CA GLY A 42 7.74 -7.36 5.53
C GLY A 42 6.27 -7.29 5.96
N GLU A 43 5.68 -6.10 6.11
CA GLU A 43 4.25 -6.00 6.38
C GLU A 43 3.43 -6.45 5.17
N THR A 44 2.32 -7.15 5.43
CA THR A 44 1.40 -7.55 4.35
C THR A 44 0.32 -6.50 4.15
N LEU A 45 -0.12 -6.31 2.90
CA LEU A 45 -1.23 -5.41 2.58
C LEU A 45 -2.50 -5.76 3.36
N ARG A 46 -2.77 -7.07 3.51
CA ARG A 46 -3.88 -7.58 4.32
C ARG A 46 -3.79 -7.13 5.78
N GLN A 47 -2.62 -7.23 6.39
CA GLN A 47 -2.41 -6.84 7.78
C GLN A 47 -2.60 -5.33 7.99
N ILE A 48 -2.12 -4.50 7.05
CA ILE A 48 -2.31 -3.05 7.12
C ILE A 48 -3.81 -2.70 7.05
N LEU A 49 -4.54 -3.26 6.09
CA LEU A 49 -5.98 -3.02 5.96
C LEU A 49 -6.76 -3.45 7.21
N HIS A 50 -6.41 -4.59 7.80
CA HIS A 50 -7.07 -5.11 9.00
C HIS A 50 -6.73 -4.27 10.24
N THR A 51 -5.45 -3.95 10.48
CA THR A 51 -5.01 -3.19 11.67
C THR A 51 -5.50 -1.76 11.66
N ARG A 52 -5.58 -1.12 10.49
CA ARG A 52 -6.00 0.28 10.36
C ARG A 52 -7.51 0.46 10.24
N ALA A 53 -8.26 -0.62 10.04
CA ALA A 53 -9.73 -0.61 9.93
C ALA A 53 -10.27 0.45 8.95
N PHE A 54 -9.66 0.58 7.76
CA PHE A 54 -10.15 1.53 6.74
C PHE A 54 -11.54 1.13 6.25
N ASP A 55 -12.43 2.12 6.11
CA ASP A 55 -13.71 1.91 5.45
C ASP A 55 -13.52 1.37 4.03
N LYS A 56 -14.35 0.40 3.64
CA LYS A 56 -14.36 -0.10 2.27
C LYS A 56 -14.84 1.00 1.33
N LEU A 57 -14.19 1.12 0.19
CA LEU A 57 -14.60 2.05 -0.85
C LEU A 57 -15.85 1.54 -1.57
N ASN A 58 -16.73 2.48 -1.90
CA ASN A 58 -17.77 2.23 -2.88
C ASN A 58 -17.16 2.22 -4.28
N LYS A 59 -17.65 1.32 -5.14
CA LYS A 59 -17.36 1.39 -6.57
C LYS A 59 -18.06 2.62 -7.14
N TRP A 60 -17.41 3.27 -8.11
CA TRP A 60 -17.97 4.40 -8.85
C TRP A 60 -19.22 3.98 -9.62
#